data_AF-A0A7C9E473-F1
#
_entry.id   AF-A0A7C9E473-F1
#
_cell.length_a   1.000
_cell.length_b   1.000
_cell.length_c   1.000
_cell.angle_alpha   90.00
_cell.angle_beta   90.00
_cell.angle_gamma   90.00
#
_symmetry.space_group_name_H-M   'P 1'
#
loop_
_entity.id
_entity.type
_entity.pdbx_description
1 polymer ?
#
loop_
_entity_poly.entity_id
_entity_poly.type
_entity_poly.pdbx_seq_one_letter_code
_entity_poly.pdbx_strand_id
1 'polypeptide(L)'
;RTLFSLPSGLGQLTSLHKLTFLRVQSDKETAKLSDLKNLNNLRGSLEMALTSVIKDPIHEAKEANLGSKRGLKELKIRWWWGEQGSENSEALLESLKPQPNLKKLTIGSYSGVRLPNWAQMDNLCTSLPS
;
A
#
# COMPACT_ATOMS: atom_id res chain seq x y z
N ARG A 1 -3.24 10.02 -17.70
CA ARG A 1 -3.37 8.64 -18.24
C ARG A 1 -2.93 7.68 -17.15
N THR A 2 -3.85 6.87 -16.63
CA THR A 2 -3.57 5.89 -15.56
C THR A 2 -3.27 4.56 -16.23
N LEU A 3 -2.05 4.04 -16.07
CA LEU A 3 -1.66 2.73 -16.61
C LEU A 3 -2.35 1.65 -15.77
N PHE A 4 -3.25 0.88 -16.38
CA PHE A 4 -4.08 -0.11 -15.67
C PHE A 4 -3.31 -1.38 -15.26
N SER A 5 -2.12 -1.60 -15.83
CA SER A 5 -1.14 -2.60 -15.42
C SER A 5 0.25 -2.06 -15.71
N LEU A 6 1.11 -2.07 -14.70
CA LEU A 6 2.53 -1.77 -14.88
C LEU A 6 3.26 -3.07 -15.17
N PRO A 7 4.25 -3.07 -16.08
CA PRO A 7 5.01 -4.27 -16.37
C PRO A 7 5.84 -4.68 -15.15
N SER A 8 6.15 -5.98 -15.08
CA SER A 8 7.17 -6.48 -14.16
C SER A 8 8.52 -5.80 -14.40
N GLY A 9 9.34 -5.69 -13.35
CA GLY A 9 10.62 -4.97 -13.40
C GLY A 9 10.51 -3.48 -13.05
N LEU A 10 9.34 -3.00 -12.63
CA LEU A 10 9.15 -1.66 -12.06
C LEU A 10 10.20 -1.32 -10.98
N GLY A 11 10.63 -2.31 -10.17
CA GLY A 11 11.62 -2.13 -9.12
C GLY A 11 13.03 -1.75 -9.59
N GLN A 12 13.32 -1.88 -10.89
CA GLN A 12 14.59 -1.45 -11.48
C GLN A 12 14.64 0.07 -11.73
N LEU A 13 13.50 0.76 -11.69
CA LEU A 13 13.41 2.20 -11.90
C LEU A 13 13.78 2.99 -10.64
N THR A 14 14.97 2.77 -10.06
CA THR A 14 15.37 3.35 -8.76
C THR A 14 15.41 4.89 -8.75
N SER A 15 15.57 5.52 -9.92
CA SER A 15 15.46 6.98 -10.10
C SER A 15 14.02 7.48 -10.32
N LEU A 16 13.00 6.63 -10.20
CA LEU A 16 11.60 7.01 -10.37
C LEU A 16 11.15 7.92 -9.22
N HIS A 17 10.71 9.13 -9.58
CA HIS A 17 10.25 10.14 -8.62
C HIS A 17 8.74 10.18 -8.47
N LYS A 18 7.99 9.74 -9.48
CA LYS A 18 6.53 9.83 -9.50
C LYS A 18 5.93 8.51 -9.97
N LEU A 19 5.15 7.89 -9.08
CA LEU A 19 4.33 6.74 -9.35
C LEU A 19 2.97 7.01 -8.71
N THR A 20 1.94 7.24 -9.52
CA THR A 20 0.63 7.67 -9.00
C THR A 20 -0.31 6.52 -8.70
N PHE A 21 -0.12 5.38 -9.36
CA PHE A 21 -1.01 4.23 -9.25
C PHE A 21 -0.23 2.92 -9.44
N LEU A 22 -0.48 1.95 -8.57
CA LEU A 22 0.00 0.58 -8.68
C LEU A 22 -1.16 -0.38 -8.42
N ARG A 23 -1.50 -1.19 -9.41
CA ARG A 23 -2.39 -2.34 -9.21
C ARG A 23 -1.53 -3.57 -8.96
N VAL A 24 -1.72 -4.22 -7.82
CA VAL A 24 -0.95 -5.39 -7.40
C VAL A 24 -1.71 -6.65 -7.81
N GLN A 25 -1.11 -7.45 -8.69
CA GLN A 25 -1.63 -8.72 -9.19
C GLN A 25 -0.54 -9.80 -9.09
N SER A 26 -0.94 -11.07 -9.03
CA SER A 26 0.00 -12.22 -8.96
C SER A 26 0.49 -12.71 -10.31
N ASP A 27 0.23 -11.96 -11.37
CA ASP A 27 0.73 -12.26 -12.71
C ASP A 27 2.25 -11.97 -12.76
N LYS A 28 3.00 -12.86 -13.43
CA LYS A 28 4.44 -12.72 -13.68
C LYS A 28 4.78 -11.52 -14.56
N GLU A 29 3.84 -11.06 -15.38
CA GLU A 29 4.02 -9.94 -16.31
C GLU A 29 3.67 -8.59 -15.68
N THR A 30 3.06 -8.59 -14.50
CA THR A 30 2.65 -7.36 -13.80
C THR A 30 3.58 -7.00 -12.64
N ALA A 31 3.64 -5.71 -12.34
CA ALA A 31 4.33 -5.20 -11.17
C ALA A 31 3.72 -5.76 -9.88
N LYS A 32 4.60 -6.18 -8.98
CA LYS A 32 4.26 -6.68 -7.65
C LYS A 32 4.38 -5.59 -6.62
N LEU A 33 3.89 -5.86 -5.41
CA LEU A 33 4.03 -4.91 -4.32
C LEU A 33 5.51 -4.82 -3.88
N SER A 34 6.24 -5.95 -3.93
CA SER A 34 7.69 -5.99 -3.67
C SER A 34 8.53 -5.19 -4.68
N ASP A 35 8.02 -4.86 -5.87
CA ASP A 35 8.75 -3.99 -6.82
C ASP A 35 8.95 -2.58 -6.26
N LEU A 36 8.19 -2.19 -5.24
CA LEU A 36 8.38 -0.90 -4.57
C LEU A 36 9.63 -0.85 -3.68
N LYS A 37 10.30 -1.99 -3.40
CA LYS A 37 11.40 -2.12 -2.43
C LYS A 37 12.47 -1.06 -2.57
N ASN A 38 12.94 -0.81 -3.81
CA ASN A 38 14.05 0.08 -4.10
C ASN A 38 13.61 1.47 -4.60
N LEU A 39 12.30 1.72 -4.70
CA LEU A 39 11.74 2.97 -5.23
C LEU A 39 11.64 4.05 -4.13
N ASN A 40 12.76 4.33 -3.46
CA ASN A 40 12.82 5.24 -2.32
C ASN A 40 12.72 6.72 -2.70
N ASN A 41 12.96 7.05 -3.98
CA ASN A 41 12.87 8.39 -4.53
C ASN A 41 11.43 8.84 -4.84
N LEU A 42 10.43 7.97 -4.65
CA LEU A 42 9.03 8.29 -4.89
C LEU A 42 8.56 9.47 -4.04
N ARG A 43 7.83 10.38 -4.69
CA ARG A 43 7.33 11.62 -4.12
C ARG A 43 5.85 11.83 -4.40
N GLY A 44 5.21 12.65 -3.58
CA GLY A 44 3.83 13.08 -3.79
C GLY A 44 2.82 12.03 -3.36
N SER A 45 1.94 11.61 -4.26
CA SER A 45 0.82 10.70 -3.97
C SER A 45 0.98 9.37 -4.69
N LEU A 46 0.78 8.28 -3.95
CA LEU A 46 0.70 6.91 -4.49
C LEU A 46 -0.64 6.30 -4.10
N GLU A 47 -1.34 5.77 -5.10
CA GLU A 47 -2.49 4.90 -4.88
C GLU A 47 -2.13 3.44 -5.19
N MET A 48 -2.48 2.52 -4.31
CA MET A 48 -2.30 1.09 -4.49
C MET A 48 -3.66 0.38 -4.48
N ALA A 49 -3.90 -0.46 -5.47
CA ALA A 49 -5.04 -1.37 -5.52
C ALA A 49 -4.56 -2.80 -5.22
N LEU A 50 -4.89 -3.31 -4.04
CA LEU A 50 -4.56 -4.65 -3.58
C LEU A 50 -5.67 -5.61 -4.01
N THR A 51 -5.29 -6.73 -4.63
CA THR A 51 -6.23 -7.74 -5.15
C THR A 51 -6.09 -9.06 -4.39
N SER A 52 -7.08 -9.93 -4.52
CA SER A 52 -7.15 -11.18 -3.77
C SER A 52 -6.13 -12.24 -4.14
N VAL A 53 -5.47 -12.07 -5.29
CA VAL A 53 -4.63 -13.10 -5.90
C VAL A 53 -3.20 -13.09 -5.34
N ILE A 54 -2.82 -12.13 -4.48
CA ILE A 54 -1.44 -11.99 -3.97
C ILE A 54 -1.03 -13.28 -3.21
N LYS A 55 0.01 -13.97 -3.67
CA LYS A 55 0.43 -15.28 -3.13
C LYS A 55 1.00 -15.20 -1.71
N ASP A 56 1.77 -14.15 -1.41
CA ASP A 56 2.33 -13.89 -0.08
C ASP A 56 2.19 -12.40 0.25
N PRO A 57 0.98 -11.95 0.63
CA PRO A 57 0.68 -10.54 0.76
C PRO A 57 1.48 -9.87 1.88
N ILE A 58 1.74 -10.59 2.98
CA ILE A 58 2.48 -10.07 4.14
C ILE A 58 3.95 -9.87 3.76
N HIS A 59 4.58 -10.86 3.13
CA HIS A 59 5.97 -10.72 2.69
C HIS A 59 6.11 -9.60 1.66
N GLU A 60 5.23 -9.55 0.64
CA GLU A 60 5.28 -8.50 -0.37
C GLU A 60 5.11 -7.10 0.22
N ALA A 61 4.23 -6.93 1.20
CA ALA A 61 4.04 -5.65 1.89
C ALA A 61 5.27 -5.21 2.70
N LYS A 62 5.94 -6.15 3.37
CA LYS A 62 7.20 -5.85 4.07
C LYS A 62 8.29 -5.44 3.08
N GLU A 63 8.43 -6.20 1.99
CA GLU A 63 9.41 -5.92 0.94
C GLU A 63 9.14 -4.59 0.22
N ALA A 64 7.88 -4.19 0.07
CA ALA A 64 7.53 -2.90 -0.50
C ALA A 64 8.12 -1.72 0.27
N ASN A 65 8.44 -1.88 1.56
CA ASN A 65 9.20 -0.92 2.36
C ASN A 65 8.67 0.52 2.19
N LEU A 66 7.36 0.72 2.40
CA LEU A 66 6.76 2.05 2.35
C LEU A 66 7.36 2.99 3.40
N GLY A 67 7.80 2.40 4.50
CA GLY A 67 8.67 2.97 5.52
C GLY A 67 10.03 3.49 5.02
N SER A 68 10.40 3.47 3.74
CA SER A 68 11.62 4.14 3.24
C SER A 68 11.36 5.27 2.25
N LYS A 69 10.09 5.50 1.86
CA LYS A 69 9.68 6.46 0.82
C LYS A 69 9.47 7.86 1.39
N ARG A 70 10.55 8.51 1.84
CA ARG A 70 10.53 9.80 2.56
C ARG A 70 9.83 10.94 1.80
N GLY A 71 9.85 10.89 0.47
CA GLY A 71 9.22 11.89 -0.39
C GLY A 71 7.70 11.74 -0.52
N LEU A 72 7.14 10.59 -0.12
CA LEU A 72 5.73 10.30 -0.23
C LEU A 72 4.93 11.09 0.83
N LYS A 73 3.89 11.79 0.39
CA LYS A 73 3.04 12.64 1.23
C LYS A 73 1.61 12.13 1.33
N GLU A 74 1.14 11.42 0.31
CA GLU A 74 -0.20 10.83 0.31
C GLU A 74 -0.13 9.37 -0.10
N LEU A 75 -0.86 8.53 0.62
CA LEU A 75 -0.97 7.10 0.35
C LEU A 75 -2.44 6.72 0.37
N LYS A 76 -2.89 6.10 -0.71
CA LYS A 76 -4.23 5.53 -0.81
C LYS A 76 -4.15 4.04 -1.05
N ILE A 77 -4.79 3.25 -0.21
CA ILE A 77 -4.81 1.80 -0.31
C ILE A 77 -6.25 1.37 -0.50
N ARG A 78 -6.54 0.68 -1.60
CA ARG A 78 -7.86 0.14 -1.90
C ARG A 78 -7.77 -1.37 -2.03
N TRP A 79 -8.65 -2.09 -1.35
CA TRP A 79 -8.86 -3.52 -1.57
C TRP A 79 -9.89 -3.71 -2.68
N TRP A 80 -9.55 -4.48 -3.70
CA TRP A 80 -10.48 -4.85 -4.77
C TRP A 80 -11.19 -6.14 -4.38
N TRP A 81 -12.53 -6.12 -4.38
CA TRP A 81 -13.35 -7.22 -3.86
C TRP A 81 -13.14 -8.54 -4.60
N GLY A 82 -13.08 -9.61 -3.82
CA GLY A 82 -12.96 -11.02 -4.22
C GLY A 82 -12.37 -11.83 -3.06
N GLU A 83 -13.19 -12.40 -2.19
CA GLU A 83 -12.83 -13.47 -1.21
C GLU A 83 -11.54 -13.34 -0.37
N GLN A 84 -11.01 -12.14 -0.08
CA GLN A 84 -10.02 -11.99 1.01
C GLN A 84 -10.77 -11.83 2.34
N GLY A 85 -10.69 -12.87 3.18
CA GLY A 85 -11.15 -12.83 4.57
C GLY A 85 -10.51 -11.68 5.36
N SER A 86 -11.22 -11.19 6.38
CA SER A 86 -10.85 -10.01 7.19
C SER A 86 -9.46 -10.09 7.83
N GLU A 87 -9.03 -11.29 8.24
CA GLU A 87 -7.77 -11.51 8.95
C GLU A 87 -6.53 -11.17 8.09
N ASN A 88 -6.58 -11.48 6.79
CA ASN A 88 -5.51 -11.17 5.86
C ASN A 88 -5.37 -9.65 5.64
N SER A 89 -6.49 -8.91 5.68
CA SER A 89 -6.47 -7.45 5.50
C SER A 89 -5.78 -6.74 6.67
N GLU A 90 -6.03 -7.16 7.92
CA GLU A 90 -5.41 -6.55 9.11
C GLU A 90 -3.89 -6.74 9.11
N ALA A 91 -3.42 -7.98 8.95
CA ALA A 91 -1.99 -8.29 8.95
C ALA A 91 -1.23 -7.64 7.77
N LEU A 92 -1.90 -7.55 6.61
CA LEU A 92 -1.36 -6.87 5.44
C LEU A 92 -1.21 -5.37 5.69
N LEU A 93 -2.26 -4.72 6.21
CA LEU A 93 -2.23 -3.29 6.50
C LEU A 93 -1.21 -2.96 7.61
N GLU A 94 -1.07 -3.81 8.64
CA GLU A 94 -0.01 -3.69 9.65
C GLU A 94 1.39 -3.70 9.00
N SER A 95 1.61 -4.59 8.03
CA SER A 95 2.90 -4.76 7.34
C SER A 95 3.25 -3.63 6.37
N LEU A 96 2.27 -2.89 5.86
CA LEU A 96 2.46 -1.77 4.94
C LEU A 96 2.99 -0.49 5.62
N LYS A 97 3.15 -0.49 6.95
CA LYS A 97 3.53 0.65 7.79
C LYS A 97 4.22 1.79 7.01
N PRO A 98 3.51 2.92 6.76
CA PRO A 98 4.06 4.01 5.98
C PRO A 98 5.13 4.79 6.76
N GLN A 99 5.85 5.66 6.06
CA GLN A 99 6.73 6.65 6.68
C GLN A 99 5.93 7.62 7.58
N PRO A 100 6.49 8.08 8.72
CA PRO A 100 5.82 9.02 9.63
C PRO A 100 5.45 10.37 9.00
N ASN A 101 6.12 10.74 7.90
CA ASN A 101 5.97 12.04 7.24
C ASN A 101 4.76 12.13 6.30
N LEU A 102 3.91 11.09 6.30
CA LEU A 102 2.72 10.99 5.48
C LEU A 102 1.67 12.01 5.97
N LYS A 103 1.18 12.85 5.07
CA LYS A 103 0.17 13.88 5.38
C LYS A 103 -1.26 13.37 5.26
N LYS A 104 -1.48 12.37 4.40
CA LYS A 104 -2.80 11.82 4.12
C LYS A 104 -2.72 10.32 3.89
N LEU A 105 -3.53 9.58 4.63
CA LEU A 105 -3.79 8.17 4.42
C LEU A 105 -5.27 8.01 4.04
N THR A 106 -5.54 7.20 3.01
CA THR A 106 -6.91 6.82 2.65
C THR A 106 -6.96 5.32 2.50
N ILE A 107 -7.83 4.67 3.28
CA ILE A 107 -8.07 3.24 3.25
C ILE A 107 -9.49 3.03 2.72
N GLY A 108 -9.63 2.25 1.66
CA GLY A 108 -10.92 1.98 1.01
C GLY A 108 -11.17 0.49 0.86
N SER A 109 -12.43 0.09 1.04
CA SER A 109 -12.88 -1.32 0.92
C SER A 109 -12.14 -2.29 1.86
N TYR A 110 -11.63 -1.79 2.98
CA TYR A 110 -10.96 -2.58 4.01
C TYR A 110 -11.97 -3.45 4.76
N SER A 111 -11.69 -4.76 4.82
CA SER A 111 -12.55 -5.75 5.47
C SER A 111 -12.11 -6.11 6.90
N GLY A 112 -11.00 -5.56 7.38
CA GLY A 112 -10.55 -5.74 8.76
C GLY A 112 -11.42 -4.98 9.75
N VAL A 113 -11.48 -5.47 10.98
CA VAL A 113 -12.26 -4.86 12.07
C VAL A 113 -11.41 -3.82 12.81
N ARG A 114 -10.11 -4.10 12.94
CA ARG A 114 -9.15 -3.25 13.65
C ARG A 114 -8.28 -2.47 12.70
N LEU A 115 -7.96 -1.24 13.07
CA LEU A 115 -6.88 -0.48 12.43
C LEU A 115 -5.51 -1.02 12.88
N PRO A 116 -4.45 -0.84 12.09
CA PRO A 116 -3.11 -1.28 12.46
C PRO A 116 -2.59 -0.49 13.66
N ASN A 117 -1.70 -1.09 14.46
CA ASN A 117 -1.15 -0.49 15.66
C ASN A 117 -0.45 0.85 15.37
N TRP A 118 0.23 0.94 14.22
CA TRP A 118 0.89 2.18 13.80
C TRP A 118 -0.08 3.31 13.46
N ALA A 119 -1.36 3.02 13.21
CA ALA A 119 -2.40 4.04 13.03
C ALA A 119 -3.14 4.37 14.34
N GLN A 120 -3.00 3.54 15.38
CA GLN A 120 -3.68 3.70 16.67
C GLN A 120 -3.02 4.71 17.61
N MET A 121 -1.97 5.44 17.18
CA MET A 121 -1.28 6.41 18.05
C MET A 121 -1.97 7.78 18.07
N ASP A 122 -2.45 8.13 19.27
CA ASP A 122 -2.83 9.42 19.90
C ASP A 122 -3.70 10.48 19.19
N ASN A 123 -4.04 10.35 17.90
CA ASN A 123 -4.82 11.40 17.21
C ASN A 123 -6.07 10.92 16.46
N LEU A 124 -6.41 9.63 16.53
CA LEU A 124 -7.71 9.17 16.07
C LEU A 124 -8.67 9.25 17.25
N CYS A 125 -9.32 10.40 17.40
CA CYS A 125 -10.50 10.52 18.26
C CYS A 125 -11.56 9.57 17.67
N THR A 126 -11.64 8.34 18.19
CA THR A 126 -12.57 7.31 17.74
C THR A 126 -13.94 7.42 18.40
N SER A 127 -14.14 8.40 19.29
CA SER A 127 -15.45 8.68 19.87
C SER A 127 -16.20 9.71 19.04
N LEU A 128 -17.37 9.32 18.55
CA LEU A 128 -18.40 10.27 18.11
C LEU A 128 -18.89 11.04 19.34
N PRO A 129 -19.02 12.38 19.28
CA PRO A 129 -19.68 13.12 20.35
C PRO A 129 -21.14 12.66 20.46
N SER A 130 -21.58 12.43 21.70
CA SER A 130 -22.94 12.06 22.09
C SER A 130 -23.99 13.06 21.59
#